data_AF-A0AAV8XSU2-F1
#
_entry.id   AF-A0AAV8XSU2-F1
#
_cell.length_a   1.000
_cell.length_b   1.000
_cell.length_c   1.000
_cell.angle_alpha   90.00
_cell.angle_beta   90.00
_cell.angle_gamma   90.00
#
_symmetry.space_group_name_H-M   'P 1'
#
loop_
_entity.id
_entity.type
_entity.pdbx_description
1 polymer ?
#
loop_
_entity_poly.entity_id
_entity_poly.type
_entity_poly.pdbx_seq_one_letter_code
_entity_poly.pdbx_strand_id
1 'polypeptide(L)'
;YNGEYFKPHEGTAMGNSLSPFIANLFMSKFETEVKDKFEYFPRVWFRYVDDIFAVFNTKAISLDNFVAKLINRFPTIKFTHEVEHNEQLPNSENKLEFDVYRKETATLRYIPNDSHHLFQHKMASFNFLIHRLLNSPSVKREV
;
A
#
# COMPACT_ATOMS: atom_id res chain seq x y z
N TYR A 1 24.84 4.52 -5.69
CA TYR A 1 25.18 3.25 -5.02
C TYR A 1 26.65 2.97 -5.27
N ASN A 2 27.45 2.70 -4.24
CA ASN A 2 28.92 2.53 -4.37
C ASN A 2 29.65 3.61 -5.19
N GLY A 3 29.28 4.89 -5.00
CA GLY A 3 29.87 6.02 -5.72
C GLY A 3 29.26 6.32 -7.10
N GLU A 4 28.33 5.49 -7.58
CA GLU A 4 27.66 5.70 -8.86
C GLU A 4 26.27 6.34 -8.72
N TYR A 5 25.93 7.23 -9.65
CA TYR A 5 24.63 7.88 -9.73
C TYR A 5 23.73 7.16 -10.73
N PHE A 6 22.49 6.89 -10.33
CA PHE A 6 21.49 6.24 -11.18
C PHE A 6 20.34 7.20 -11.42
N LYS A 7 19.91 7.31 -12.68
CA LYS A 7 18.74 8.08 -13.07
C LYS A 7 17.62 7.12 -13.45
N PRO A 8 16.44 7.17 -12.79
CA PRO A 8 15.28 6.43 -13.26
C PRO A 8 14.88 6.92 -14.65
N HIS A 9 14.82 6.02 -15.63
CA HIS A 9 14.31 6.34 -16.97
C HIS A 9 12.78 6.37 -17.00
N GLU A 10 12.13 5.56 -16.16
CA GLU A 10 10.69 5.50 -15.99
C GLU A 10 10.34 5.48 -14.50
N GLY A 11 9.21 6.09 -14.14
CA GLY A 11 8.74 6.20 -12.76
C GLY A 11 9.39 7.33 -11.97
N THR A 12 9.19 7.30 -10.65
CA THR A 12 9.72 8.31 -9.72
C THR A 12 10.75 7.67 -8.78
N ALA A 13 11.77 8.44 -8.39
CA ALA A 13 12.81 7.92 -7.51
C ALA A 13 12.22 7.60 -6.12
N MET A 14 12.39 6.37 -5.64
CA MET A 14 12.04 6.01 -4.26
C MET A 14 12.86 6.87 -3.28
N GLY A 15 12.20 7.40 -2.24
CA GLY A 15 12.84 8.24 -1.22
C GLY A 15 12.82 9.74 -1.51
N ASN A 16 12.40 10.18 -2.70
CA ASN A 16 12.07 11.58 -2.93
C ASN A 16 10.69 11.90 -2.31
N SER A 17 10.61 12.99 -1.54
CA SER A 17 9.41 13.41 -0.82
C SER A 17 8.20 13.69 -1.73
N LEU A 18 8.43 14.05 -2.99
CA LEU A 18 7.38 14.34 -3.96
C LEU A 18 6.92 13.09 -4.73
N SER A 19 7.73 12.04 -4.76
CA SER A 19 7.44 10.82 -5.52
C SER A 19 6.09 10.17 -5.16
N PRO A 20 5.72 9.99 -3.87
CA PRO A 20 4.43 9.40 -3.52
C PRO A 20 3.24 10.21 -4.03
N PHE A 21 3.35 11.54 -3.99
CA PHE A 21 2.30 12.42 -4.48
C PHE A 21 2.12 12.30 -6.00
N ILE A 22 3.23 12.34 -6.76
CA ILE A 22 3.19 12.20 -8.22
C ILE A 22 2.67 10.81 -8.62
N ALA A 23 3.14 9.75 -7.94
CA ALA A 23 2.64 8.39 -8.17
C ALA A 23 1.13 8.31 -7.94
N ASN A 24 0.64 8.88 -6.83
CA ASN A 24 -0.79 8.88 -6.53
C ASN A 24 -1.62 9.68 -7.54
N LEU A 25 -1.12 10.82 -8.01
CA LEU A 25 -1.76 11.63 -9.05
C LEU A 25 -1.86 10.86 -10.38
N PHE A 26 -0.78 10.20 -10.77
CA PHE A 26 -0.75 9.36 -11.97
C PHE A 26 -1.76 8.21 -11.85
N MET A 27 -1.78 7.50 -10.70
CA MET A 27 -2.72 6.40 -10.47
C MET A 27 -4.18 6.88 -10.46
N SER A 28 -4.48 8.07 -9.93
CA SER A 28 -5.81 8.66 -9.98
C SER A 28 -6.28 8.95 -11.40
N LYS A 29 -5.39 9.47 -12.26
CA LYS A 29 -5.67 9.66 -13.68
C LYS A 29 -5.89 8.33 -14.40
N PHE A 30 -5.04 7.34 -14.11
CA PHE A 30 -5.18 5.98 -14.64
C PHE A 30 -6.55 5.38 -14.29
N GLU A 31 -6.98 5.44 -13.02
CA GLU A 31 -8.26 4.92 -12.55
C GLU A 31 -9.44 5.60 -13.26
N THR A 32 -9.36 6.93 -13.44
CA THR A 32 -10.37 7.71 -14.18
C THR A 32 -10.43 7.27 -15.64
N GLU A 33 -9.29 7.12 -16.31
CA GLU A 33 -9.25 6.65 -17.70
C GLU A 33 -9.80 5.22 -17.86
N VAL A 34 -9.50 4.32 -16.93
CA VAL A 34 -10.05 2.96 -16.94
C VAL A 34 -11.57 3.01 -16.81
N LYS A 35 -12.08 3.78 -15.85
CA LYS A 35 -13.53 3.92 -15.62
C LYS A 35 -14.27 4.51 -16.81
N ASP A 36 -13.69 5.49 -17.50
CA ASP A 36 -14.35 6.20 -18.60
C ASP A 36 -14.24 5.47 -19.95
N LYS A 37 -13.14 4.75 -20.19
CA LYS A 37 -12.84 4.16 -21.51
C LYS A 37 -13.11 2.66 -21.59
N PHE A 38 -13.13 1.96 -20.46
CA PHE A 38 -13.36 0.52 -20.47
C PHE A 38 -14.86 0.25 -20.40
N GLU A 39 -15.31 -0.74 -21.16
CA GLU A 39 -16.70 -1.21 -21.15
C GLU A 39 -17.15 -1.73 -19.78
N TYR A 40 -16.19 -2.15 -18.96
CA TYR A 40 -16.43 -2.69 -17.64
C TYR A 40 -15.52 -2.02 -16.60
N PHE A 41 -16.10 -1.63 -15.48
CA PHE A 41 -15.38 -1.21 -14.27
C PHE A 41 -15.87 -2.05 -13.08
N PRO A 42 -14.97 -2.55 -12.21
CA PRO A 42 -15.37 -3.34 -11.04
C PRO A 42 -16.37 -2.63 -10.14
N ARG A 43 -17.28 -3.41 -9.51
CA ARG A 43 -18.32 -2.85 -8.63
C ARG A 43 -17.72 -2.18 -7.40
N VAL A 44 -16.62 -2.74 -6.90
CA VAL A 44 -15.79 -2.19 -5.83
C VAL A 44 -14.39 -2.04 -6.39
N TRP A 45 -13.77 -0.89 -6.10
CA TRP A 45 -12.39 -0.59 -6.45
C TRP A 45 -11.79 0.27 -5.35
N PHE A 46 -10.93 -0.32 -4.52
CA PHE A 46 -10.21 0.38 -3.46
C PHE A 46 -8.72 0.21 -3.69
N ARG A 47 -7.99 1.32 -3.75
CA ARG A 47 -6.55 1.32 -3.91
C ARG A 47 -5.86 1.83 -2.65
N TYR A 48 -4.84 1.11 -2.21
CA TYR A 48 -3.91 1.55 -1.17
C TYR A 48 -2.48 1.56 -1.73
N VAL A 49 -1.98 2.76 -2.04
CA VAL A 49 -0.68 2.97 -2.70
C VAL A 49 -0.62 2.20 -4.03
N ASP A 50 -0.06 0.99 -4.02
CA ASP A 50 0.16 0.13 -5.18
C ASP A 50 -0.83 -1.05 -5.24
N ASP A 51 -1.50 -1.39 -4.13
CA ASP A 51 -2.41 -2.53 -4.04
C ASP A 51 -3.85 -2.13 -4.37
N ILE A 52 -4.56 -2.97 -5.12
CA ILE A 52 -5.97 -2.76 -5.48
C ILE A 52 -6.81 -3.94 -5.01
N PHE A 53 -7.82 -3.65 -4.21
CA PHE A 53 -8.91 -4.56 -3.90
C PHE A 53 -10.09 -4.26 -4.82
N ALA A 54 -10.54 -5.27 -5.58
CA ALA A 54 -11.62 -5.10 -6.54
C ALA A 54 -12.58 -6.29 -6.54
N VAL A 55 -13.88 -6.01 -6.69
CA VAL A 55 -14.93 -7.04 -6.77
C VAL A 55 -15.48 -7.10 -8.19
N PHE A 56 -15.29 -8.27 -8.83
CA PHE A 56 -15.65 -8.52 -10.21
C PHE A 56 -16.94 -9.33 -10.35
N ASN A 57 -17.74 -9.01 -11.37
CA ASN A 57 -18.80 -9.90 -11.84
C ASN A 57 -18.22 -10.78 -12.97
N THR A 58 -17.87 -12.02 -12.62
CA THR A 58 -17.28 -12.99 -13.54
C THR A 58 -18.19 -13.37 -14.72
N LYS A 59 -19.50 -13.13 -14.61
CA LYS A 59 -20.45 -13.33 -15.72
C LYS A 59 -20.38 -12.23 -16.77
N ALA A 60 -19.93 -11.02 -16.39
CA ALA A 60 -19.83 -9.88 -17.29
C ALA A 60 -18.49 -9.83 -18.03
N ILE A 61 -17.39 -10.16 -17.34
CA ILE A 61 -16.05 -10.19 -17.93
C ILE A 61 -15.16 -11.19 -17.19
N SER A 62 -14.26 -11.85 -17.93
CA SER A 62 -13.15 -12.60 -17.34
C SER A 62 -12.10 -11.64 -16.78
N LEU A 63 -11.59 -11.93 -15.57
CA LEU A 63 -10.52 -11.15 -14.94
C LEU A 63 -9.27 -11.08 -15.82
N ASP A 64 -8.86 -12.19 -16.42
CA ASP A 64 -7.70 -12.25 -17.31
C ASP A 64 -7.84 -11.31 -18.50
N ASN A 65 -9.04 -11.27 -19.09
CA ASN A 65 -9.32 -10.37 -20.22
C ASN A 65 -9.28 -8.90 -19.80
N PHE A 66 -9.78 -8.59 -18.60
CA PHE A 66 -9.71 -7.22 -18.07
C PHE A 66 -8.25 -6.80 -17.80
N VAL A 67 -7.47 -7.66 -17.15
CA VAL A 67 -6.04 -7.42 -16.87
C VAL A 67 -5.24 -7.30 -18.17
N ALA A 68 -5.52 -8.13 -19.17
CA ALA A 68 -4.88 -8.03 -20.49
C ALA A 68 -5.19 -6.67 -21.17
N LYS A 69 -6.43 -6.18 -21.07
CA LYS A 69 -6.79 -4.83 -21.56
C LYS A 69 -6.04 -3.73 -20.80
N LEU A 70 -5.88 -3.85 -19.49
CA LEU A 70 -5.10 -2.91 -18.68
C LEU A 70 -3.64 -2.87 -19.11
N ILE A 71 -2.99 -4.04 -19.23
CA ILE A 71 -1.59 -4.15 -19.65
C ILE A 71 -1.39 -3.58 -21.06
N ASN A 72 -2.31 -3.86 -21.99
CA ASN A 72 -2.25 -3.33 -23.34
C ASN A 72 -2.35 -1.79 -23.36
N ARG A 73 -3.25 -1.23 -22.55
CA ARG A 73 -3.46 0.21 -22.48
C ARG A 73 -2.33 0.95 -21.77
N PHE A 74 -1.74 0.31 -20.74
CA PHE A 74 -0.72 0.89 -19.88
C PHE A 74 0.51 -0.05 -19.79
N PRO A 75 1.29 -0.19 -20.88
CA PRO A 75 2.38 -1.16 -20.96
C PRO A 75 3.53 -0.88 -19.98
N THR A 76 3.61 0.34 -19.44
CA THR A 76 4.59 0.74 -18.44
C THR A 76 4.27 0.21 -17.03
N ILE A 77 3.03 -0.22 -16.78
CA ILE A 77 2.60 -0.76 -15.49
C ILE A 77 2.48 -2.29 -15.61
N LYS A 78 3.16 -3.01 -14.71
CA LYS A 78 3.02 -4.46 -14.60
C LYS A 78 1.90 -4.78 -13.64
N PHE A 79 0.83 -5.39 -14.13
CA PHE A 79 -0.27 -5.86 -13.30
C PHE A 79 -0.08 -7.34 -12.96
N THR A 80 -0.19 -7.65 -11.68
CA THR A 80 -0.37 -9.01 -11.15
C THR A 80 -1.69 -9.05 -10.42
N HIS A 81 -2.35 -10.21 -10.39
CA HIS A 81 -3.60 -10.38 -9.69
C HIS A 81 -3.63 -11.72 -8.97
N GLU A 82 -4.40 -11.78 -7.90
CA GLU A 82 -4.68 -12.98 -7.14
C GLU A 82 -6.21 -13.07 -6.99
N VAL A 83 -6.75 -14.28 -7.07
CA VAL A 83 -8.20 -14.52 -7.00
C VAL A 83 -8.53 -15.13 -5.65
N GLU A 84 -9.70 -14.79 -5.11
CA GLU A 84 -10.22 -15.45 -3.92
C GLU A 84 -10.43 -16.95 -4.18
N HIS A 85 -10.17 -17.76 -3.15
CA HIS A 85 -10.42 -19.20 -3.17
C HIS A 85 -11.19 -19.56 -1.90
N ASN A 86 -12.30 -20.29 -2.04
CA ASN A 86 -13.15 -20.71 -0.90
C ASN A 86 -13.64 -19.54 -0.02
N GLU A 87 -14.10 -18.44 -0.64
CA GLU A 87 -14.57 -17.23 0.05
C GLU A 87 -13.52 -16.55 0.95
N GLN A 88 -12.24 -16.89 0.74
CA GLN A 88 -11.11 -16.30 1.44
C GLN A 88 -10.28 -15.49 0.45
N LEU A 89 -9.84 -14.32 0.89
CA LEU A 89 -8.81 -13.59 0.18
C LEU A 89 -7.51 -14.41 0.23
N PRO A 90 -6.70 -14.37 -0.84
CA PRO A 90 -5.37 -14.95 -0.81
C PRO A 90 -4.59 -14.40 0.40
N ASN A 91 -4.04 -15.29 1.22
CA ASN A 91 -3.42 -15.04 2.54
C ASN A 91 -4.37 -14.80 3.74
N SER A 92 -5.64 -15.19 3.68
CA SER A 92 -6.56 -15.14 4.84
C SER A 92 -7.07 -16.52 5.27
N GLU A 93 -6.30 -17.23 6.11
CA GLU A 93 -6.78 -18.47 6.75
C GLU A 93 -7.86 -18.18 7.80
N ASN A 94 -9.11 -17.91 7.42
CA ASN A 94 -10.31 -17.73 8.28
C ASN A 94 -10.21 -16.80 9.52
N LYS A 95 -9.05 -16.20 9.77
CA LYS A 95 -8.71 -15.39 10.92
C LYS A 95 -7.62 -14.43 10.46
N LEU A 96 -7.94 -13.14 10.47
CA LEU A 96 -6.95 -12.10 10.23
C LEU A 96 -6.11 -11.96 11.50
N GLU A 97 -4.93 -12.57 11.50
CA GLU A 97 -3.92 -12.34 12.53
C GLU A 97 -3.03 -11.18 12.11
N PHE A 98 -3.08 -10.10 12.89
CA PHE A 98 -2.22 -8.94 12.71
C PHE A 98 -1.10 -9.02 13.72
N ASP A 99 0.14 -9.13 13.23
CA ASP A 99 1.33 -8.94 14.06
C ASP A 99 2.14 -7.75 13.56
N VAL A 100 2.86 -7.11 14.48
CA VAL A 100 3.76 -6.02 14.11
C VAL A 100 5.11 -6.59 13.72
N TYR A 101 5.28 -6.78 12.42
CA TYR A 101 6.57 -7.09 11.83
C TYR A 101 7.59 -5.98 12.13
N ARG A 102 8.76 -6.37 12.63
CA ARG A 102 9.91 -5.49 12.85
C ARG A 102 11.04 -5.97 11.95
N LYS A 103 11.55 -5.09 11.09
CA LYS A 103 12.76 -5.38 10.31
C LYS A 103 13.93 -5.67 11.26
N GLU A 104 14.87 -6.50 10.87
CA GLU A 104 16.07 -6.81 11.67
C GLU A 104 16.87 -5.54 12.04
N THR A 105 16.77 -4.49 11.23
CA THR A 105 17.40 -3.19 11.45
C THR A 105 16.61 -2.27 12.38
N ALA A 106 15.45 -2.68 12.89
CA ALA A 106 14.62 -1.88 13.78
C ALA A 106 15.26 -1.80 15.18
N THR A 107 15.96 -0.69 15.44
CA THR A 107 16.68 -0.48 16.71
C THR A 107 15.78 -0.04 17.87
N LEU A 108 14.52 0.30 17.62
CA LEU A 108 13.57 0.86 18.60
C LEU A 108 14.12 2.06 19.39
N ARG A 109 15.05 2.81 18.79
CA ARG A 109 15.64 4.00 19.43
C ARG A 109 14.73 5.21 19.24
N TYR A 110 14.37 5.83 20.36
CA TYR A 110 13.67 7.11 20.40
C TYR A 110 14.63 8.24 20.74
N ILE A 111 14.17 9.48 20.58
CA ILE A 111 14.94 10.67 20.91
C ILE A 111 15.26 10.67 22.42
N PRO A 112 16.54 10.68 22.83
CA PRO A 112 16.92 10.73 24.24
C PRO A 112 16.41 11.99 24.94
N ASN A 113 16.10 11.88 26.23
CA ASN A 113 15.57 13.01 27.00
C ASN A 113 16.58 14.17 27.16
N ASP A 114 17.86 13.85 27.19
CA ASP A 114 19.00 14.78 27.30
C ASP A 114 19.41 15.42 25.96
N SER A 115 18.84 14.98 24.85
CA SER A 115 19.11 15.58 23.53
C SER A 115 18.63 17.05 23.45
N HIS A 116 19.25 17.84 22.58
CA HIS A 116 18.87 19.24 22.35
C HIS A 116 17.60 19.43 21.48
N HIS A 117 16.79 18.40 21.30
CA HIS A 117 15.54 18.50 20.56
C HIS A 117 14.44 19.16 21.40
N LEU A 118 13.54 19.89 20.72
CA LEU A 118 12.35 20.49 21.33
C LEU A 118 11.53 19.43 22.08
N PHE A 119 10.98 19.81 23.23
CA PHE A 119 10.19 18.93 24.09
C PHE A 119 9.03 18.23 23.35
N GLN A 120 8.41 18.92 22.40
CA GLN A 120 7.32 18.38 21.58
C GLN A 120 7.74 17.17 20.75
N HIS A 121 8.97 17.13 20.19
CA HIS A 121 9.45 15.99 19.41
C HIS A 121 9.75 14.77 20.28
N LYS A 122 10.26 14.99 21.50
CA LYS A 122 10.45 13.93 22.50
C LYS A 122 9.09 13.34 22.89
N MET A 123 8.11 14.21 23.15
CA MET A 123 6.77 13.78 23.54
C MET A 123 5.98 13.11 22.42
N ALA A 124 6.22 13.47 21.17
CA ALA A 124 5.57 12.82 20.03
C ALA A 124 5.85 11.30 20.01
N SER A 125 7.09 10.90 20.33
CA SER A 125 7.48 9.48 20.39
C SER A 125 6.74 8.72 21.49
N PHE A 126 6.62 9.33 22.68
CA PHE A 126 5.89 8.76 23.81
C PHE A 126 4.38 8.68 23.54
N ASN A 127 3.78 9.77 23.06
CA ASN A 127 2.36 9.81 22.70
C ASN A 127 2.02 8.79 21.61
N PHE A 128 2.90 8.64 20.63
CA PHE A 128 2.78 7.60 19.60
C PHE A 128 2.75 6.19 20.21
N LEU A 129 3.61 5.90 21.20
CA LEU A 129 3.62 4.60 21.88
C LEU A 129 2.34 4.33 22.67
N ILE A 130 1.84 5.32 23.41
CA ILE A 130 0.55 5.21 24.12
C ILE A 130 -0.60 5.00 23.15
N HIS A 131 -0.68 5.82 22.10
CA HIS A 131 -1.70 5.67 21.06
C HIS A 131 -1.64 4.29 20.41
N ARG A 132 -0.43 3.80 20.14
CA ARG A 132 -0.21 2.47 19.58
C ARG A 132 -0.68 1.36 20.52
N LEU A 133 -0.38 1.45 21.82
CA LEU A 133 -0.83 0.48 22.82
C LEU A 133 -2.36 0.36 22.86
N LEU A 134 -3.06 1.50 22.78
CA LEU A 134 -4.52 1.54 22.90
C LEU A 134 -5.26 1.10 21.65
N ASN A 135 -4.66 1.28 20.47
CA ASN A 135 -5.33 1.11 19.18
C ASN A 135 -4.78 -0.04 18.32
N SER A 136 -3.67 -0.68 18.70
CA SER A 136 -3.12 -1.79 17.92
C SER A 136 -3.93 -3.07 18.16
N PRO A 137 -4.38 -3.77 17.10
CA PRO A 137 -5.22 -4.97 17.21
C PRO A 137 -4.51 -6.18 17.83
N SER A 138 -3.19 -6.13 18.01
CA SER A 138 -2.37 -7.22 18.55
C SER A 138 -2.40 -7.35 20.07
N VAL A 139 -2.97 -6.39 20.80
CA VAL A 139 -3.19 -6.52 22.24
C VAL A 139 -4.54 -7.20 22.44
N LYS A 140 -4.54 -8.50 22.76
CA LYS A 140 -5.74 -9.20 23.23
C LYS A 140 -6.34 -8.37 24.36
N ARG A 141 -7.53 -7.80 24.14
CA ARG A 141 -8.39 -7.35 25.24
C ARG A 141 -8.91 -8.62 25.89
N GLU A 142 -8.25 -9.07 26.94
CA GLU A 142 -8.86 -10.00 27.88
C GLU A 142 -10.05 -9.25 28.51
N VAL A 143 -11.25 -9.69 28.16
CA VAL A 143 -12.50 -9.39 28.87
C VAL A 143 -13.03 -10.72 29.36
#